data_AF-A0A1M5JJP5-F1
#
_entry.id   AF-A0A1M5JJP5-F1
#
_cell.length_a   1.000
_cell.length_b   1.000
_cell.length_c   1.000
_cell.angle_alpha   90.00
_cell.angle_beta   90.00
_cell.angle_gamma   90.00
#
_symmetry.space_group_name_H-M   'P 1'
#
loop_
_entity.id
_entity.type
_entity.pdbx_description
1 polymer ?
#
loop_
_entity_poly.entity_id
_entity_poly.type
_entity_poly.pdbx_seq_one_letter_code
_entity_poly.pdbx_strand_id
1 'polypeptide(L)'
;MTTFGNKQNESAELLNEITPWEDALQALTSRVAALELSATQNGRIIPVGNGTGILNIDGDQLSLNGKAIRLQANDVIEIQAGTYQWIDMCNVTLSVGGVLYVKNNGLVIINEGGFNLYGNKPVKNVVFDFAGFPGLEYGLKNIYTGPHARFHIDTHSIGGYQNITIRGLEFVNVWDRGLRSGGQNIDFTDTGIKAISGLLIEKCRFISDNSPECGGGIKLGGERNEETGTNKGYIEDVVIRDIELIGGAGNIYLGNANNYEIYNIKIEGVNTPESGQEEIITANGWGKIEGIHHPLLQ
;
A
#
# COMPACT_ATOMS: atom_id res chain seq x y z
N MET A 1 26.71 2.92 8.90
CA MET A 1 26.80 4.00 7.89
C MET A 1 25.48 3.93 7.15
N THR A 2 24.60 4.91 7.31
CA THR A 2 23.27 4.88 6.68
C THR A 2 23.38 5.47 5.28
N THR A 3 23.08 4.69 4.25
CA THR A 3 23.22 5.07 2.85
C THR A 3 21.84 5.35 2.25
N PHE A 4 21.70 6.46 1.53
CA PHE A 4 20.54 6.76 0.70
C PHE A 4 20.92 6.48 -0.75
N GLY A 5 20.29 5.49 -1.37
CA GLY A 5 20.53 5.13 -2.78
C GLY A 5 19.39 5.61 -3.67
N ASN A 6 19.67 6.56 -4.55
CA ASN A 6 18.80 6.85 -5.70
C ASN A 6 19.53 6.39 -6.97
N LYS A 7 19.19 5.21 -7.49
CA LYS A 7 19.71 4.73 -8.77
C LYS A 7 18.76 5.20 -9.88
N GLN A 8 18.98 6.42 -10.36
CA GLN A 8 18.32 6.91 -11.56
C GLN A 8 18.96 6.25 -12.79
N ASN A 9 18.29 5.27 -13.38
CA ASN A 9 18.69 4.72 -14.67
C ASN A 9 18.15 5.64 -15.78
N GLU A 10 19.02 6.53 -16.26
CA GLU A 10 18.72 7.45 -17.35
C GLU A 10 18.63 6.74 -18.71
N SER A 11 17.49 6.12 -19.04
CA SER A 11 17.24 5.63 -20.40
C SER A 11 16.65 6.74 -21.27
N ALA A 12 17.42 7.18 -22.26
CA ALA A 12 17.10 8.30 -23.17
C ALA A 12 15.78 8.16 -23.97
N GLU A 13 15.22 6.94 -24.05
CA GLU A 13 14.05 6.64 -24.89
C GLU A 13 12.69 6.89 -24.20
N LEU A 14 12.65 7.14 -22.88
CA LEU A 14 11.42 7.47 -22.12
C LEU A 14 11.23 8.97 -21.86
N LEU A 15 12.16 9.83 -22.28
CA LEU A 15 12.11 11.29 -22.09
C LEU A 15 10.99 11.99 -22.89
N ASN A 16 10.33 11.30 -23.82
CA ASN A 16 9.31 11.88 -24.69
C ASN A 16 7.87 11.81 -24.13
N GLU A 17 7.65 11.20 -22.97
CA GLU A 17 6.33 11.14 -22.29
C GLU A 17 6.34 11.79 -20.90
N ILE A 18 7.15 12.84 -20.72
CA ILE A 18 7.17 13.60 -19.47
C ILE A 18 5.96 14.52 -19.42
N THR A 19 4.88 14.05 -18.80
CA THR A 19 3.92 14.97 -18.16
C THR A 19 4.68 15.69 -17.05
N PRO A 20 4.59 17.03 -16.90
CA PRO A 20 5.30 17.75 -15.84
C PRO A 20 4.98 17.14 -14.47
N TRP A 21 6.01 16.82 -13.68
CA TRP A 21 5.87 16.11 -12.39
C TRP A 21 4.92 16.82 -11.41
N GLU A 22 4.83 18.15 -11.47
CA GLU A 22 3.89 18.95 -10.66
C GLU A 22 2.42 18.63 -10.99
N ASP A 23 2.10 18.26 -12.23
CA ASP A 23 0.74 17.94 -12.66
C ASP A 23 0.26 16.60 -12.11
N ALA A 24 1.16 15.63 -11.93
CA ALA A 24 0.81 14.30 -11.40
C ALA A 24 0.55 14.34 -9.88
N LEU A 25 1.37 15.06 -9.11
CA LEU A 25 1.13 15.28 -7.68
C LEU A 25 -0.16 16.04 -7.46
N GLN A 26 -0.36 17.12 -8.22
CA GLN A 26 -1.57 17.92 -8.17
C GLN A 26 -2.78 17.08 -8.55
N ALA A 27 -2.68 16.23 -9.59
CA ALA A 27 -3.75 15.32 -10.00
C ALA A 27 -4.03 14.26 -8.93
N LEU A 28 -3.02 13.64 -8.32
CA LEU A 28 -3.21 12.65 -7.27
C LEU A 28 -3.78 13.29 -6.00
N THR A 29 -3.25 14.44 -5.58
CA THR A 29 -3.71 15.16 -4.38
C THR A 29 -5.11 15.73 -4.58
N SER A 30 -5.40 16.32 -5.74
CA SER A 30 -6.76 16.79 -6.09
C SER A 30 -7.72 15.62 -6.22
N ARG A 31 -7.25 14.47 -6.73
CA ARG A 31 -8.02 13.22 -6.75
C ARG A 31 -8.28 12.75 -5.33
N VAL A 32 -7.29 12.68 -4.45
CA VAL A 32 -7.45 12.29 -3.04
C VAL A 32 -8.41 13.24 -2.33
N ALA A 33 -8.28 14.55 -2.51
CA ALA A 33 -9.23 15.52 -1.97
C ALA A 33 -10.64 15.34 -2.54
N ALA A 34 -10.78 14.98 -3.82
CA ALA A 34 -12.06 14.63 -4.44
C ALA A 34 -12.63 13.30 -3.90
N LEU A 35 -11.78 12.30 -3.68
CA LEU A 35 -12.11 11.02 -3.04
C LEU A 35 -12.51 11.24 -1.57
N GLU A 36 -11.89 12.17 -0.85
CA GLU A 36 -12.25 12.53 0.53
C GLU A 36 -13.56 13.32 0.57
N LEU A 37 -13.76 14.23 -0.39
CA LEU A 37 -15.00 14.99 -0.53
C LEU A 37 -16.18 14.06 -0.86
N SER A 38 -16.02 13.09 -1.77
CA SER A 38 -17.06 12.07 -2.02
C SER A 38 -17.31 11.16 -0.82
N ALA A 39 -16.32 10.98 0.07
CA ALA A 39 -16.47 10.22 1.31
C ALA A 39 -17.42 10.93 2.30
N THR A 40 -17.49 12.26 2.25
CA THR A 40 -18.44 13.02 3.09
C THR A 40 -19.88 12.96 2.60
N GLN A 41 -20.13 12.41 1.40
CA GLN A 41 -21.47 12.19 0.85
C GLN A 41 -22.08 10.82 1.18
N ASN A 42 -21.41 10.01 2.02
CA ASN A 42 -21.83 8.71 2.57
C ASN A 42 -22.87 7.94 1.73
N GLY A 43 -22.40 7.00 0.90
CA GLY A 43 -23.24 5.89 0.46
C GLY A 43 -23.62 4.97 1.62
N ARG A 44 -24.12 3.77 1.32
CA ARG A 44 -24.61 2.86 2.36
C ARG A 44 -23.44 2.36 3.20
N ILE A 45 -23.64 2.26 4.51
CA ILE A 45 -22.70 1.58 5.41
C ILE A 45 -23.03 0.08 5.42
N ILE A 46 -22.04 -0.74 5.12
CA ILE A 46 -22.13 -2.20 5.08
C ILE A 46 -21.21 -2.73 6.18
N PRO A 47 -21.74 -3.06 7.37
CA PRO A 47 -20.93 -3.60 8.44
C PRO A 47 -20.48 -5.02 8.09
N VAL A 48 -19.19 -5.32 8.30
CA VAL A 48 -18.60 -6.64 8.04
C VAL A 48 -17.74 -7.08 9.23
N GLY A 49 -17.66 -8.40 9.40
CA GLY A 49 -16.93 -9.01 10.51
C GLY A 49 -17.68 -8.92 11.84
N ASN A 50 -17.23 -9.72 12.80
CA ASN A 50 -17.74 -9.79 14.16
C ASN A 50 -16.66 -9.50 15.21
N GLY A 51 -15.50 -9.01 14.77
CA GLY A 51 -14.34 -8.76 15.63
C GLY A 51 -13.48 -9.99 15.93
N THR A 52 -13.69 -11.14 15.26
CA THR A 52 -12.88 -12.34 15.48
C THR A 52 -12.78 -13.25 14.26
N GLY A 53 -11.84 -14.21 14.31
CA GLY A 53 -11.65 -15.23 13.29
C GLY A 53 -11.13 -14.67 11.96
N ILE A 54 -11.49 -15.34 10.87
CA ILE A 54 -11.13 -14.95 9.50
C ILE A 54 -12.25 -14.09 8.92
N LEU A 55 -11.90 -12.92 8.39
CA LEU A 55 -12.84 -12.07 7.66
C LEU A 55 -12.56 -12.13 6.16
N ASN A 56 -13.52 -12.65 5.38
CA ASN A 56 -13.48 -12.63 3.92
C ASN A 56 -14.49 -11.61 3.37
N ILE A 57 -14.01 -10.68 2.56
CA ILE A 57 -14.77 -9.62 1.90
C ILE A 57 -14.69 -9.86 0.38
N ASP A 58 -15.62 -10.64 -0.15
CA ASP A 58 -15.72 -10.87 -1.60
C ASP A 58 -16.80 -9.96 -2.20
N GLY A 59 -16.39 -9.01 -3.04
CA GLY A 59 -17.29 -8.04 -3.68
C GLY A 59 -18.38 -8.69 -4.55
N ASP A 60 -18.15 -9.88 -5.10
CA ASP A 60 -19.12 -10.62 -5.92
C ASP A 60 -20.09 -11.44 -5.05
N GLN A 61 -19.73 -11.75 -3.80
CA GLN A 61 -20.51 -12.61 -2.89
C GLN A 61 -20.98 -11.90 -1.61
N LEU A 62 -20.79 -10.59 -1.51
CA LEU A 62 -21.11 -9.84 -0.31
C LEU A 62 -22.60 -9.94 0.02
N SER A 63 -22.93 -10.23 1.28
CA SER A 63 -24.31 -10.26 1.74
C SER A 63 -24.45 -9.70 3.15
N LEU A 64 -25.60 -9.08 3.43
CA LEU A 64 -25.96 -8.59 4.75
C LEU A 64 -27.33 -9.16 5.13
N ASN A 65 -27.41 -9.83 6.28
CA ASN A 65 -28.63 -10.49 6.75
C ASN A 65 -29.22 -11.45 5.70
N GLY A 66 -28.37 -12.20 5.00
CA GLY A 66 -28.75 -13.17 3.96
C GLY A 66 -29.19 -12.54 2.63
N LYS A 67 -29.09 -11.21 2.47
CA LYS A 67 -29.40 -10.53 1.20
C LYS A 67 -28.12 -10.13 0.50
N ALA A 68 -27.98 -10.54 -0.76
CA ALA A 68 -26.86 -10.13 -1.60
C ALA A 68 -26.79 -8.60 -1.72
N ILE A 69 -25.60 -8.05 -1.53
CA ILE A 69 -25.30 -6.65 -1.73
C ILE A 69 -24.47 -6.52 -2.99
N ARG A 70 -24.98 -5.76 -3.95
CA ARG A 70 -24.16 -5.24 -5.04
C ARG A 70 -23.51 -3.94 -4.58
N LEU A 71 -22.18 -3.92 -4.56
CA LEU A 71 -21.39 -2.72 -4.28
C LEU A 71 -21.67 -1.64 -5.33
N GLN A 72 -21.78 -0.40 -4.88
CA GLN A 72 -21.95 0.79 -5.73
C GLN A 72 -21.00 1.91 -5.28
N ALA A 73 -20.91 2.96 -6.09
CA ALA A 73 -20.13 4.14 -5.73
C ALA A 73 -20.56 4.71 -4.37
N ASN A 74 -19.56 5.12 -3.60
CA ASN A 74 -19.63 5.69 -2.25
C ASN A 74 -20.11 4.75 -1.14
N ASP A 75 -20.35 3.46 -1.42
CA ASP A 75 -20.58 2.50 -0.33
C ASP A 75 -19.35 2.46 0.60
N VAL A 76 -19.62 2.22 1.89
CA VAL A 76 -18.62 2.10 2.94
C VAL A 76 -18.70 0.69 3.50
N ILE A 77 -17.65 -0.11 3.26
CA ILE A 77 -17.44 -1.36 3.99
C ILE A 77 -16.82 -1.01 5.34
N GLU A 78 -17.54 -1.31 6.42
CA GLU A 78 -17.13 -0.96 7.77
C GLU A 78 -16.76 -2.22 8.57
N ILE A 79 -15.46 -2.44 8.76
CA ILE A 79 -14.92 -3.57 9.50
C ILE A 79 -15.13 -3.35 11.00
N GLN A 80 -15.86 -4.25 11.65
CA GLN A 80 -16.10 -4.15 13.09
C GLN A 80 -14.81 -4.35 13.89
N ALA A 81 -14.63 -3.57 14.96
CA ALA A 81 -13.49 -3.69 15.88
C ALA A 81 -13.35 -5.10 16.46
N GLY A 82 -12.11 -5.46 16.79
CA GLY A 82 -11.76 -6.73 17.41
C GLY A 82 -10.43 -7.28 16.92
N THR A 83 -10.18 -8.57 17.16
CA THR A 83 -8.95 -9.26 16.82
C THR A 83 -9.21 -10.38 15.83
N TYR A 84 -8.81 -10.16 14.58
CA TYR A 84 -8.92 -11.11 13.49
C TYR A 84 -7.63 -11.91 13.31
N GLN A 85 -7.78 -13.14 12.83
CA GLN A 85 -6.64 -13.97 12.42
C GLN A 85 -6.01 -13.39 11.16
N TRP A 86 -6.82 -13.13 10.15
CA TRP A 86 -6.48 -12.36 8.95
C TRP A 86 -7.74 -11.76 8.32
N ILE A 87 -7.52 -10.81 7.41
CA ILE A 87 -8.56 -10.15 6.64
C ILE A 87 -8.23 -10.28 5.16
N ASP A 88 -9.21 -10.70 4.40
CA ASP A 88 -9.08 -11.12 3.02
C ASP A 88 -10.11 -10.33 2.21
N MET A 89 -9.69 -9.65 1.14
CA MET A 89 -10.57 -8.84 0.30
C MET A 89 -10.31 -9.10 -1.19
N CYS A 90 -11.38 -9.37 -1.94
CA CYS A 90 -11.29 -9.74 -3.35
C CYS A 90 -12.48 -9.24 -4.18
N ASN A 91 -12.31 -9.26 -5.52
CA ASN A 91 -13.36 -8.98 -6.51
C ASN A 91 -14.07 -7.63 -6.35
N VAL A 92 -13.37 -6.62 -5.85
CA VAL A 92 -13.93 -5.28 -5.65
C VAL A 92 -13.57 -4.37 -6.81
N THR A 93 -14.48 -4.29 -7.77
CA THR A 93 -14.35 -3.41 -8.94
C THR A 93 -15.56 -2.49 -9.05
N LEU A 94 -15.31 -1.18 -9.02
CA LEU A 94 -16.32 -0.17 -9.35
C LEU A 94 -16.07 0.39 -10.75
N SER A 95 -17.14 0.82 -11.42
CA SER A 95 -17.04 1.52 -12.70
C SER A 95 -16.25 2.82 -12.56
N VAL A 96 -15.71 3.30 -13.68
CA VAL A 96 -14.94 4.56 -13.77
C VAL A 96 -15.70 5.71 -13.09
N GLY A 97 -15.08 6.35 -12.11
CA GLY A 97 -15.63 7.48 -11.35
C GLY A 97 -16.31 7.13 -10.02
N GLY A 98 -16.55 5.85 -9.72
CA GLY A 98 -17.09 5.41 -8.43
C GLY A 98 -15.98 4.99 -7.46
N VAL A 99 -16.11 5.37 -6.19
CA VAL A 99 -15.14 5.07 -5.12
C VAL A 99 -15.78 4.14 -4.10
N LEU A 100 -15.06 3.13 -3.63
CA LEU A 100 -15.45 2.35 -2.45
C LEU A 100 -14.59 2.76 -1.26
N TYR A 101 -15.20 2.86 -0.09
CA TYR A 101 -14.47 3.08 1.15
C TYR A 101 -14.43 1.80 1.98
N VAL A 102 -13.27 1.53 2.56
CA VAL A 102 -13.09 0.50 3.58
C VAL A 102 -12.61 1.22 4.83
N LYS A 103 -13.36 1.10 5.93
CA LYS A 103 -13.10 1.79 7.19
C LYS A 103 -13.16 0.82 8.37
N ASN A 104 -12.58 1.21 9.49
CA ASN A 104 -12.73 0.53 10.76
C ASN A 104 -13.82 1.19 11.63
N ASN A 105 -14.58 0.38 12.36
CA ASN A 105 -15.45 0.81 13.45
C ASN A 105 -14.78 0.50 14.79
N GLY A 106 -13.79 1.30 15.18
CA GLY A 106 -12.91 1.09 16.33
C GLY A 106 -11.63 0.35 15.96
N LEU A 107 -10.84 -0.10 16.94
CA LEU A 107 -9.54 -0.73 16.68
C LEU A 107 -9.70 -2.14 16.08
N VAL A 108 -9.06 -2.38 14.94
CA VAL A 108 -8.96 -3.68 14.28
C VAL A 108 -7.54 -4.21 14.45
N ILE A 109 -7.39 -5.39 15.03
CA ILE A 109 -6.11 -6.06 15.28
C ILE A 109 -6.02 -7.31 14.40
N ILE A 110 -4.87 -7.54 13.76
CA ILE A 110 -4.54 -8.79 13.07
C ILE A 110 -3.42 -9.48 13.85
N ASN A 111 -3.59 -10.74 14.25
CA ASN A 111 -2.65 -11.44 15.14
C ASN A 111 -2.14 -12.82 14.66
N GLU A 112 -2.63 -13.35 13.53
CA GLU A 112 -2.17 -14.65 12.99
C GLU A 112 -1.76 -14.61 11.51
N GLY A 113 -2.00 -13.49 10.81
CA GLY A 113 -1.76 -13.36 9.37
C GLY A 113 -1.65 -11.92 8.92
N GLY A 114 -2.39 -11.57 7.86
CA GLY A 114 -2.27 -10.29 7.17
C GLY A 114 -3.60 -9.71 6.70
N PHE A 115 -3.51 -8.57 6.02
CA PHE A 115 -4.59 -8.02 5.21
C PHE A 115 -4.27 -8.28 3.75
N ASN A 116 -5.03 -9.14 3.06
CA ASN A 116 -4.69 -9.53 1.69
C ASN A 116 -5.72 -8.97 0.70
N LEU A 117 -5.24 -8.24 -0.31
CA LEU A 117 -5.97 -7.96 -1.53
C LEU A 117 -5.63 -9.03 -2.55
N TYR A 118 -6.52 -9.99 -2.78
CA TYR A 118 -6.30 -11.11 -3.70
C TYR A 118 -7.52 -11.33 -4.61
N GLY A 119 -7.40 -12.25 -5.56
CA GLY A 119 -8.52 -12.67 -6.41
C GLY A 119 -8.27 -12.55 -7.90
N ASN A 120 -9.23 -13.02 -8.70
CA ASN A 120 -9.10 -13.09 -10.16
C ASN A 120 -9.36 -11.73 -10.83
N LYS A 121 -10.02 -10.81 -10.14
CA LYS A 121 -10.27 -9.44 -10.60
C LYS A 121 -9.47 -8.46 -9.74
N PRO A 122 -8.80 -7.46 -10.34
CA PRO A 122 -8.04 -6.47 -9.61
C PRO A 122 -8.97 -5.59 -8.76
N VAL A 123 -8.43 -5.02 -7.67
CA VAL A 123 -9.13 -4.00 -6.89
C VAL A 123 -8.91 -2.63 -7.53
N LYS A 124 -9.98 -1.86 -7.76
CA LYS A 124 -9.92 -0.54 -8.42
C LYS A 124 -10.79 0.50 -7.71
N ASN A 125 -10.29 1.73 -7.58
CA ASN A 125 -10.97 2.89 -6.99
C ASN A 125 -11.42 2.63 -5.54
N VAL A 126 -10.47 2.23 -4.69
CA VAL A 126 -10.75 1.89 -3.28
C VAL A 126 -9.90 2.71 -2.33
N VAL A 127 -10.53 3.26 -1.30
CA VAL A 127 -9.88 3.97 -0.21
C VAL A 127 -9.97 3.14 1.06
N PHE A 128 -8.83 2.61 1.50
CA PHE A 128 -8.64 1.96 2.80
C PHE A 128 -8.28 3.04 3.83
N ASP A 129 -9.30 3.56 4.52
CA ASP A 129 -9.17 4.63 5.50
C ASP A 129 -9.31 4.09 6.91
N PHE A 130 -8.17 3.73 7.51
CA PHE A 130 -8.08 3.32 8.90
C PHE A 130 -7.63 4.46 9.83
N ALA A 131 -7.47 5.68 9.32
CA ALA A 131 -7.11 6.85 10.12
C ALA A 131 -8.33 7.72 10.49
N GLY A 132 -9.52 7.36 9.98
CA GLY A 132 -10.74 8.17 10.10
C GLY A 132 -11.54 8.01 11.39
N PHE A 133 -11.17 7.09 12.29
CA PHE A 133 -11.93 6.84 13.52
C PHE A 133 -11.53 7.82 14.65
N PRO A 134 -12.48 8.54 15.28
CA PRO A 134 -12.15 9.50 16.33
C PRO A 134 -11.33 8.92 17.48
N GLY A 135 -10.18 9.54 17.76
CA GLY A 135 -9.28 9.11 18.83
C GLY A 135 -8.37 7.93 18.50
N LEU A 136 -8.41 7.41 17.27
CA LEU A 136 -7.48 6.38 16.77
C LEU A 136 -6.71 6.92 15.56
N GLU A 137 -5.41 7.13 15.74
CA GLU A 137 -4.51 7.53 14.65
C GLU A 137 -4.28 6.38 13.65
N TYR A 138 -4.16 5.16 14.18
CA TYR A 138 -4.00 3.92 13.41
C TYR A 138 -5.10 2.94 13.80
N GLY A 139 -6.10 2.81 12.93
CA GLY A 139 -7.30 2.01 13.16
C GLY A 139 -7.12 0.53 12.82
N LEU A 140 -6.10 0.18 12.05
CA LEU A 140 -5.73 -1.20 11.75
C LEU A 140 -4.29 -1.47 12.18
N LYS A 141 -4.15 -2.43 13.10
CA LYS A 141 -2.87 -2.83 13.68
C LYS A 141 -2.57 -4.30 13.40
N ASN A 142 -1.43 -4.62 12.80
CA ASN A 142 -0.92 -5.98 12.68
C ASN A 142 0.20 -6.20 13.70
N ILE A 143 0.01 -7.19 14.57
CA ILE A 143 0.98 -7.59 15.61
C ILE A 143 1.52 -9.01 15.39
N TYR A 144 1.14 -9.64 14.29
CA TYR A 144 1.61 -10.98 13.96
C TYR A 144 3.11 -10.93 13.60
N THR A 145 3.87 -11.92 14.05
CA THR A 145 5.32 -11.98 13.81
C THR A 145 5.71 -13.08 12.83
N GLY A 146 4.74 -13.70 12.13
CA GLY A 146 5.02 -14.73 11.12
C GLY A 146 5.15 -14.19 9.69
N PRO A 147 5.41 -15.06 8.70
CA PRO A 147 5.79 -14.67 7.32
C PRO A 147 4.67 -13.99 6.53
N HIS A 148 3.45 -14.04 7.06
CA HIS A 148 2.25 -13.47 6.45
C HIS A 148 1.81 -12.17 7.15
N ALA A 149 2.62 -11.63 8.07
CA ALA A 149 2.37 -10.40 8.81
C ALA A 149 2.48 -9.13 7.95
N ARG A 150 1.54 -8.96 7.02
CA ARG A 150 1.61 -7.90 6.02
C ARG A 150 0.25 -7.45 5.51
N PHE A 151 0.20 -6.25 4.95
CA PHE A 151 -0.80 -5.85 3.98
C PHE A 151 -0.26 -6.22 2.60
N HIS A 152 -0.90 -7.22 1.97
CA HIS A 152 -0.47 -7.79 0.70
C HIS A 152 -1.35 -7.31 -0.45
N ILE A 153 -0.75 -6.73 -1.49
CA ILE A 153 -1.40 -6.47 -2.77
C ILE A 153 -0.98 -7.56 -3.77
N ASP A 154 -1.88 -8.48 -4.07
CA ASP A 154 -1.60 -9.64 -4.91
C ASP A 154 -1.67 -9.29 -6.40
N THR A 155 -0.55 -8.88 -7.01
CA THR A 155 -0.51 -8.47 -8.42
C THR A 155 -0.63 -9.59 -9.45
N HIS A 156 -0.98 -10.83 -9.04
CA HIS A 156 -1.24 -11.94 -9.96
C HIS A 156 -2.57 -11.79 -10.74
N SER A 157 -3.42 -10.83 -10.37
CA SER A 157 -4.71 -10.61 -11.02
C SER A 157 -4.61 -10.00 -12.42
N ILE A 158 -5.48 -10.45 -13.32
CA ILE A 158 -5.53 -9.98 -14.71
C ILE A 158 -6.06 -8.54 -14.72
N GLY A 159 -5.22 -7.57 -15.11
CA GLY A 159 -5.67 -6.20 -15.42
C GLY A 159 -5.27 -5.08 -14.44
N GLY A 160 -4.37 -5.37 -13.48
CA GLY A 160 -3.66 -4.38 -12.68
C GLY A 160 -4.51 -3.64 -11.63
N TYR A 161 -3.91 -3.32 -10.48
CA TYR A 161 -4.55 -2.53 -9.42
C TYR A 161 -4.52 -1.05 -9.76
N GLN A 162 -5.61 -0.32 -9.51
CA GLN A 162 -5.71 1.08 -9.93
C GLN A 162 -6.40 1.95 -8.88
N ASN A 163 -5.87 3.15 -8.64
CA ASN A 163 -6.48 4.18 -7.80
C ASN A 163 -6.79 3.66 -6.38
N ILE A 164 -5.74 3.26 -5.67
CA ILE A 164 -5.83 2.72 -4.32
C ILE A 164 -5.23 3.72 -3.34
N THR A 165 -5.95 3.99 -2.26
CA THR A 165 -5.42 4.76 -1.13
C THR A 165 -5.38 3.86 0.10
N ILE A 166 -4.27 3.85 0.82
CA ILE A 166 -4.08 3.09 2.06
C ILE A 166 -3.56 4.06 3.12
N ARG A 167 -4.25 4.13 4.26
CA ARG A 167 -3.80 4.96 5.38
C ARG A 167 -4.22 4.46 6.75
N GLY A 168 -3.48 4.87 7.77
CA GLY A 168 -3.77 4.55 9.18
C GLY A 168 -3.43 3.12 9.56
N LEU A 169 -2.37 2.55 8.97
CA LEU A 169 -1.89 1.20 9.30
C LEU A 169 -0.76 1.26 10.32
N GLU A 170 -0.76 0.33 11.28
CA GLU A 170 0.34 0.10 12.20
C GLU A 170 0.82 -1.34 12.12
N PHE A 171 2.13 -1.54 11.97
CA PHE A 171 2.78 -2.85 11.99
C PHE A 171 3.75 -2.89 13.17
N VAL A 172 3.63 -3.89 14.04
CA VAL A 172 4.49 -4.05 15.22
C VAL A 172 5.17 -5.40 15.17
N ASN A 173 6.51 -5.40 15.13
CA ASN A 173 7.38 -6.57 15.11
C ASN A 173 7.04 -7.57 14.01
N VAL A 174 6.62 -7.08 12.85
CA VAL A 174 6.33 -7.94 11.70
C VAL A 174 7.64 -8.47 11.10
N TRP A 175 7.66 -9.77 10.82
CA TRP A 175 8.85 -10.50 10.35
C TRP A 175 9.15 -10.27 8.87
N ASP A 176 8.13 -10.13 8.02
CA ASP A 176 8.31 -9.77 6.61
C ASP A 176 8.16 -8.24 6.44
N ARG A 177 7.69 -7.81 5.27
CA ARG A 177 7.36 -6.42 4.98
C ARG A 177 5.95 -6.10 5.43
N GLY A 178 5.78 -5.05 6.24
CA GLY A 178 4.46 -4.59 6.67
C GLY A 178 3.53 -4.29 5.50
N LEU A 179 4.02 -3.68 4.41
CA LEU A 179 3.28 -3.51 3.16
C LEU A 179 4.05 -4.17 2.01
N ARG A 180 3.37 -5.01 1.22
CA ARG A 180 4.00 -5.75 0.13
C ARG A 180 3.10 -5.83 -1.09
N SER A 181 3.65 -5.61 -2.29
CA SER A 181 3.05 -6.15 -3.51
C SER A 181 3.70 -7.50 -3.88
N GLY A 182 2.89 -8.49 -4.23
CA GLY A 182 3.38 -9.72 -4.88
C GLY A 182 4.11 -9.35 -6.18
N GLY A 183 5.26 -9.97 -6.46
CA GLY A 183 6.15 -9.54 -7.54
C GLY A 183 6.05 -10.36 -8.82
N GLN A 184 6.36 -9.67 -9.93
CA GLN A 184 6.94 -10.13 -11.20
C GLN A 184 6.08 -10.78 -12.30
N ASN A 185 4.82 -11.13 -12.07
CA ASN A 185 4.12 -11.95 -13.09
C ASN A 185 3.50 -11.18 -14.26
N ILE A 186 3.36 -9.85 -14.15
CA ILE A 186 2.93 -9.00 -15.25
C ILE A 186 4.17 -8.43 -15.93
N ASP A 187 4.48 -8.90 -17.14
CA ASP A 187 5.50 -8.31 -18.00
C ASP A 187 4.90 -7.13 -18.75
N PHE A 188 5.32 -5.92 -18.38
CA PHE A 188 4.82 -4.69 -18.98
C PHE A 188 5.25 -4.56 -20.44
N THR A 189 6.44 -5.04 -20.81
CA THR A 189 6.92 -4.97 -22.19
C THR A 189 6.01 -5.74 -23.14
N ASP A 190 5.55 -6.92 -22.72
CA ASP A 190 4.69 -7.78 -23.54
C ASP A 190 3.21 -7.38 -23.51
N THR A 191 2.73 -6.87 -22.37
CA THR A 191 1.29 -6.67 -22.14
C THR A 191 0.84 -5.22 -22.19
N GLY A 192 1.74 -4.27 -21.96
CA GLY A 192 1.39 -2.87 -21.67
C GLY A 192 0.59 -2.68 -20.38
N ILE A 193 0.42 -3.71 -19.56
CA ILE A 193 -0.39 -3.67 -18.33
C ILE A 193 0.50 -3.29 -17.15
N LYS A 194 0.14 -2.19 -16.48
CA LYS A 194 0.76 -1.76 -15.23
C LYS A 194 0.27 -2.66 -14.09
N ALA A 195 1.16 -3.14 -13.23
CA ALA A 195 0.79 -3.96 -12.08
C ALA A 195 0.00 -3.14 -11.05
N ILE A 196 0.44 -1.89 -10.83
CA ILE A 196 -0.23 -0.90 -9.98
C ILE A 196 -0.13 0.47 -10.67
N SER A 197 -1.23 1.23 -10.71
CA SER A 197 -1.22 2.63 -11.13
C SER A 197 -2.06 3.49 -10.18
N GLY A 198 -1.51 4.60 -9.70
CA GLY A 198 -2.24 5.51 -8.81
C GLY A 198 -2.39 4.96 -7.39
N LEU A 199 -1.27 4.76 -6.70
CA LEU A 199 -1.24 4.26 -5.32
C LEU A 199 -0.83 5.38 -4.36
N LEU A 200 -1.64 5.64 -3.35
CA LEU A 200 -1.27 6.48 -2.21
C LEU A 200 -1.13 5.60 -0.96
N ILE A 201 0.03 5.67 -0.30
CA ILE A 201 0.25 5.13 1.05
C ILE A 201 0.60 6.31 1.94
N GLU A 202 -0.22 6.58 2.97
CA GLU A 202 0.04 7.68 3.90
C GLU A 202 -0.26 7.32 5.35
N LYS A 203 0.36 8.03 6.31
CA LYS A 203 0.06 7.89 7.75
C LYS A 203 0.12 6.43 8.21
N CYS A 204 1.23 5.79 7.91
CA CYS A 204 1.50 4.40 8.30
C CYS A 204 2.72 4.35 9.20
N ARG A 205 2.68 3.44 10.17
CA ARG A 205 3.74 3.26 11.17
C ARG A 205 4.25 1.83 11.19
N PHE A 206 5.55 1.68 11.19
CA PHE A 206 6.25 0.40 11.25
C PHE A 206 7.20 0.42 12.44
N ILE A 207 6.93 -0.44 13.42
CA ILE A 207 7.68 -0.56 14.66
C ILE A 207 8.35 -1.93 14.69
N SER A 208 9.65 -1.96 14.97
CA SER A 208 10.41 -3.18 15.22
C SER A 208 11.24 -3.06 16.50
N ASP A 209 11.40 -4.18 17.19
CA ASP A 209 12.18 -4.33 18.42
C ASP A 209 13.70 -4.47 18.19
N ASN A 210 14.19 -4.16 16.99
CA ASN A 210 15.59 -4.30 16.57
C ASN A 210 16.09 -5.75 16.45
N SER A 211 15.21 -6.75 16.42
CA SER A 211 15.63 -8.08 16.00
C SER A 211 15.98 -8.09 14.50
N PRO A 212 17.04 -8.80 14.08
CA PRO A 212 17.61 -8.70 12.72
C PRO A 212 16.65 -9.16 11.62
N GLU A 213 15.60 -9.88 11.99
CA GLU A 213 14.58 -10.39 11.07
C GLU A 213 13.30 -9.55 11.09
N CYS A 214 13.10 -8.68 12.07
CA CYS A 214 11.91 -7.83 12.15
C CYS A 214 12.24 -6.45 11.55
N GLY A 215 11.63 -6.14 10.42
CA GLY A 215 12.01 -4.97 9.64
C GLY A 215 10.87 -4.43 8.82
N GLY A 216 9.66 -4.41 9.40
CA GLY A 216 8.47 -3.87 8.75
C GLY A 216 8.74 -2.58 7.96
N GLY A 217 8.12 -2.46 6.80
CA GLY A 217 8.32 -1.37 5.86
C GLY A 217 7.45 -1.58 4.63
N ILE A 218 7.76 -0.86 3.55
CA ILE A 218 7.00 -0.91 2.30
C ILE A 218 7.88 -1.56 1.24
N LYS A 219 7.44 -2.68 0.67
CA LYS A 219 8.12 -3.32 -0.46
C LYS A 219 7.15 -3.46 -1.62
N LEU A 220 7.23 -2.52 -2.55
CA LEU A 220 6.58 -2.65 -3.83
C LEU A 220 7.59 -3.29 -4.80
N GLY A 221 7.29 -4.53 -5.20
CA GLY A 221 8.19 -5.35 -6.01
C GLY A 221 8.36 -4.84 -7.44
N GLY A 222 8.77 -5.75 -8.31
CA GLY A 222 9.06 -5.46 -9.72
C GLY A 222 10.53 -5.66 -10.05
N GLU A 223 10.81 -5.86 -11.32
CA GLU A 223 12.15 -6.04 -11.85
C GLU A 223 12.28 -5.27 -13.16
N ARG A 224 13.32 -4.45 -13.25
CA ARG A 224 13.77 -3.81 -14.47
C ARG A 224 15.16 -4.33 -14.79
N ASN A 225 15.31 -5.02 -15.92
CA ASN A 225 16.58 -5.50 -16.42
C ASN A 225 16.77 -5.04 -17.86
N GLU A 226 17.69 -4.10 -18.06
CA GLU A 226 17.96 -3.48 -19.36
C GLU A 226 18.70 -4.43 -20.32
N GLU A 227 19.52 -5.34 -19.79
CA GLU A 227 20.27 -6.31 -20.60
C GLU A 227 19.34 -7.36 -21.22
N THR A 228 18.28 -7.75 -20.50
CA THR A 228 17.32 -8.76 -20.96
C THR A 228 16.03 -8.15 -21.50
N GLY A 229 15.83 -6.84 -21.38
CA GLY A 229 14.57 -6.15 -21.72
C GLY A 229 13.41 -6.44 -20.77
N THR A 230 13.67 -7.10 -19.63
CA THR A 230 12.62 -7.50 -18.67
C THR A 230 12.08 -6.27 -17.96
N ASN A 231 10.76 -6.07 -18.00
CA ASN A 231 10.06 -4.99 -17.31
C ASN A 231 8.84 -5.54 -16.56
N LYS A 232 9.11 -6.22 -15.44
CA LYS A 232 8.08 -6.96 -14.70
C LYS A 232 7.59 -6.21 -13.48
N GLY A 233 6.30 -6.35 -13.19
CA GLY A 233 5.69 -5.71 -12.02
C GLY A 233 5.83 -4.20 -12.05
N TYR A 234 5.65 -3.58 -13.23
CA TYR A 234 5.77 -2.14 -13.42
C TYR A 234 4.70 -1.38 -12.64
N ILE A 235 5.14 -0.37 -11.90
CA ILE A 235 4.29 0.46 -11.03
C ILE A 235 4.41 1.93 -11.45
N GLU A 236 3.32 2.66 -11.41
CA GLU A 236 3.30 4.08 -11.80
C GLU A 236 2.39 4.91 -10.88
N ASP A 237 2.68 6.21 -10.79
CA ASP A 237 1.89 7.19 -10.03
C ASP A 237 1.76 6.79 -8.55
N VAL A 238 2.89 6.67 -7.86
CA VAL A 238 2.94 6.23 -6.46
C VAL A 238 3.33 7.40 -5.56
N VAL A 239 2.54 7.64 -4.53
CA VAL A 239 2.91 8.56 -3.45
C VAL A 239 2.99 7.81 -2.13
N ILE A 240 4.12 7.96 -1.45
CA ILE A 240 4.36 7.45 -0.11
C ILE A 240 4.70 8.64 0.79
N ARG A 241 3.87 8.91 1.79
CA ARG A 241 4.10 10.06 2.68
C ARG A 241 3.72 9.82 4.13
N ASP A 242 4.23 10.67 5.01
CA ASP A 242 3.89 10.67 6.44
C ASP A 242 4.07 9.27 7.05
N ILE A 243 5.24 8.67 6.81
CA ILE A 243 5.58 7.31 7.24
C ILE A 243 6.50 7.38 8.45
N GLU A 244 6.21 6.59 9.48
CA GLU A 244 7.10 6.39 10.62
C GLU A 244 7.78 5.01 10.54
N LEU A 245 9.10 5.00 10.43
CA LEU A 245 9.94 3.81 10.55
C LEU A 245 10.68 3.87 11.89
N ILE A 246 10.33 2.98 12.82
CA ILE A 246 10.82 2.99 14.19
C ILE A 246 11.47 1.64 14.50
N GLY A 247 12.78 1.62 14.73
CA GLY A 247 13.55 0.41 15.01
C GLY A 247 13.74 -0.53 13.82
N GLY A 248 14.54 -1.58 14.01
CA GLY A 248 14.75 -2.71 13.09
C GLY A 248 15.26 -2.34 11.70
N ALA A 249 15.03 -3.23 10.74
CA ALA A 249 15.51 -3.13 9.34
C ALA A 249 14.55 -2.38 8.39
N GLY A 250 13.60 -1.61 8.93
CA GLY A 250 12.50 -1.05 8.16
C GLY A 250 12.96 -0.26 6.92
N ASN A 251 12.42 -0.60 5.75
CA ASN A 251 12.78 0.03 4.49
C ASN A 251 11.59 0.30 3.57
N ILE A 252 11.76 1.29 2.69
CA ILE A 252 10.86 1.57 1.57
C ILE A 252 11.58 1.16 0.29
N TYR A 253 11.04 0.18 -0.42
CA TYR A 253 11.62 -0.38 -1.63
C TYR A 253 10.60 -0.31 -2.77
N LEU A 254 10.99 0.32 -3.89
CA LEU A 254 10.27 0.33 -5.16
C LEU A 254 11.14 -0.35 -6.22
N GLY A 255 10.78 -1.56 -6.65
CA GLY A 255 11.62 -2.38 -7.54
C GLY A 255 11.59 -1.99 -9.02
N ASN A 256 10.48 -1.42 -9.48
CA ASN A 256 10.27 -0.97 -10.85
C ASN A 256 9.12 0.05 -10.89
N ALA A 257 9.43 1.31 -10.59
CA ALA A 257 8.44 2.37 -10.42
C ALA A 257 8.79 3.64 -11.18
N ASN A 258 7.82 4.23 -11.87
CA ASN A 258 7.92 5.56 -12.45
C ASN A 258 6.90 6.52 -11.84
N ASN A 259 7.21 7.80 -11.92
CA ASN A 259 6.39 8.88 -11.37
C ASN A 259 6.04 8.65 -9.89
N TYR A 260 7.07 8.29 -9.10
CA TYR A 260 6.90 8.12 -7.66
C TYR A 260 7.28 9.39 -6.90
N GLU A 261 6.66 9.59 -5.74
CA GLU A 261 7.08 10.59 -4.76
C GLU A 261 7.10 9.99 -3.36
N ILE A 262 8.21 10.24 -2.66
CA ILE A 262 8.40 9.79 -1.28
C ILE A 262 8.79 10.99 -0.44
N TYR A 263 7.97 11.36 0.54
CA TYR A 263 8.26 12.51 1.40
C TYR A 263 7.70 12.40 2.81
N ASN A 264 8.19 13.25 3.73
CA ASN A 264 7.82 13.23 5.15
C ASN A 264 8.00 11.85 5.79
N ILE A 265 9.20 11.28 5.62
CA ILE A 265 9.55 9.99 6.22
C ILE A 265 10.31 10.26 7.52
N LYS A 266 9.74 9.85 8.65
CA LYS A 266 10.37 9.91 9.95
C LYS A 266 11.04 8.58 10.25
N ILE A 267 12.33 8.63 10.56
CA ILE A 267 13.14 7.45 10.86
C ILE A 267 13.68 7.59 12.28
N GLU A 268 13.46 6.59 13.12
CA GLU A 268 13.93 6.60 14.51
C GLU A 268 14.51 5.23 14.89
N GLY A 269 15.80 5.18 15.22
CA GLY A 269 16.43 3.95 15.75
C GLY A 269 16.51 2.77 14.78
N VAL A 270 16.35 2.98 13.47
CA VAL A 270 16.46 1.94 12.44
C VAL A 270 17.91 1.45 12.34
N ASN A 271 18.10 0.14 12.53
CA ASN A 271 19.37 -0.56 12.38
C ASN A 271 19.27 -1.50 11.18
N THR A 272 19.88 -1.12 10.07
CA THR A 272 19.97 -2.00 8.89
C THR A 272 20.83 -3.22 9.24
N PRO A 273 20.32 -4.46 9.13
CA PRO A 273 21.12 -5.65 9.41
C PRO A 273 22.30 -5.74 8.44
N GLU A 274 23.40 -6.36 8.89
CA GLU A 274 24.64 -6.54 8.14
C GLU A 274 24.49 -7.33 6.82
N SER A 275 23.28 -7.86 6.53
CA SER A 275 22.98 -8.73 5.39
C SER A 275 22.71 -8.01 4.05
N GLY A 276 23.28 -6.82 3.81
CA GLY A 276 23.36 -6.23 2.47
C GLY A 276 22.11 -5.56 1.91
N GLN A 277 21.14 -5.20 2.75
CA GLN A 277 20.11 -4.18 2.43
C GLN A 277 20.34 -2.96 3.32
N GLU A 278 21.38 -2.19 3.01
CA GLU A 278 21.85 -1.05 3.82
C GLU A 278 21.05 0.25 3.55
N GLU A 279 20.11 0.23 2.62
CA GLU A 279 19.34 1.40 2.19
C GLU A 279 17.96 1.44 2.86
N ILE A 280 17.66 2.54 3.55
CA ILE A 280 16.35 2.78 4.17
C ILE A 280 15.29 3.06 3.10
N ILE A 281 15.69 3.73 2.02
CA ILE A 281 14.83 3.99 0.86
C ILE A 281 15.62 3.63 -0.40
N THR A 282 15.04 2.73 -1.20
CA THR A 282 15.54 2.34 -2.52
C THR A 282 14.40 2.45 -3.50
N ALA A 283 14.60 3.17 -4.59
CA ALA A 283 13.64 3.22 -5.68
C ALA A 283 14.35 3.07 -7.03
N ASN A 284 13.87 2.13 -7.85
CA ASN A 284 14.33 1.90 -9.20
C ASN A 284 13.34 2.51 -10.19
N GLY A 285 13.83 3.40 -11.05
CA GLY A 285 13.03 4.16 -12.00
C GLY A 285 13.03 5.65 -11.66
N TRP A 286 11.97 6.37 -12.06
CA TRP A 286 11.96 7.84 -12.02
C TRP A 286 10.96 8.41 -11.02
N GLY A 287 11.39 9.39 -10.24
CA GLY A 287 10.56 10.04 -9.24
C GLY A 287 11.35 10.98 -8.35
N LYS A 288 10.72 11.39 -7.24
CA LYS A 288 11.26 12.35 -6.27
C LYS A 288 11.29 11.76 -4.86
N ILE A 289 12.36 12.04 -4.13
CA ILE A 289 12.50 11.72 -2.70
C ILE A 289 12.91 13.00 -1.99
N GLU A 290 12.13 13.45 -1.00
CA GLU A 290 12.43 14.66 -0.21
C GLU A 290 11.92 14.54 1.23
N GLY A 291 12.21 15.51 2.10
CA GLY A 291 11.61 15.56 3.45
C GLY A 291 11.91 14.34 4.33
N ILE A 292 13.14 13.82 4.29
CA ILE A 292 13.57 12.69 5.11
C ILE A 292 14.12 13.19 6.44
N HIS A 293 13.48 12.79 7.53
CA HIS A 293 13.85 13.19 8.88
C HIS A 293 14.55 12.03 9.61
N HIS A 294 15.88 12.13 9.73
CA HIS A 294 16.71 11.16 10.44
C HIS A 294 17.55 11.86 11.53
N PRO A 295 17.58 11.37 12.79
CA PRO A 295 18.30 12.00 13.91
C PRO A 295 19.80 12.24 13.67
N LEU A 296 20.42 11.43 12.80
CA LEU A 296 21.85 11.54 12.45
C LEU A 296 22.15 12.39 11.20
N LEU A 297 21.16 13.01 10.56
CA LEU A 297 21.33 13.87 9.38
C LEU A 297 21.18 15.38 9.69
N GLN A 298 21.31 15.76 10.97
CA GLN A 298 21.27 17.17 11.40
C GLN A 298 22.67 17.75 11.53
#